data_AF-U1MME9-F1
#
_entry.id   AF-U1MME9-F1
#
_cell.length_a   1.000
_cell.length_b   1.000
_cell.length_c   1.000
_cell.angle_alpha   90.00
_cell.angle_beta   90.00
_cell.angle_gamma   90.00
#
_symmetry.space_group_name_H-M   'P 1'
#
loop_
_entity.id
_entity.type
_entity.pdbx_description
1 polymer ?
#
loop_
_entity_poly.entity_id
_entity_poly.type
_entity_poly.pdbx_seq_one_letter_code
_entity_poly.pdbx_strand_id
1 'polypeptide(L)' 'MSTPATYRDSTQLRLPCETVAEFRESLNEQFVITVVTGDDGCRIIGSPVEIESVNRFLTRRGVLTQ' A
#
# COMPACT_ATOMS: atom_id res chain seq x y z
N MET A 1 -22.00 6.25 11.85
CA MET A 1 -21.51 7.53 11.32
C MET A 1 -20.04 7.36 10.97
N SER A 2 -19.70 7.29 9.69
CA SER A 2 -18.29 7.27 9.24
C SER A 2 -17.81 8.71 9.23
N THR A 3 -16.98 9.10 10.19
CA THR A 3 -16.42 10.46 10.22
C THR A 3 -15.33 10.58 9.14
N PRO A 4 -15.27 11.70 8.40
CA PRO A 4 -14.27 11.94 7.36
C PRO A 4 -12.83 12.11 7.88
N ALA A 5 -12.61 11.98 9.19
CA ALA A 5 -11.29 12.10 9.81
C ALA A 5 -10.39 10.90 9.51
N THR A 6 -10.92 9.67 9.47
CA THR A 6 -10.12 8.45 9.18
C THR A 6 -9.49 8.46 7.79
N TYR A 7 -10.12 9.16 6.84
CA TYR A 7 -9.61 9.31 5.47
C TYR A 7 -8.48 10.36 5.36
N ARG A 8 -8.35 11.30 6.31
CA ARG A 8 -7.35 12.37 6.24
C ARG A 8 -5.94 11.91 6.59
N ASP A 9 -5.80 10.85 7.39
CA ASP A 9 -4.50 10.24 7.70
C ASP A 9 -4.09 9.17 6.67
N SER A 10 -4.92 8.88 5.68
CA SER A 10 -4.58 7.86 4.68
C SER A 10 -3.48 8.36 3.75
N THR A 11 -2.37 7.64 3.72
CA THR A 11 -1.26 7.81 2.78
C THR A 11 -1.35 6.75 1.69
N GLN A 12 -0.73 7.00 0.54
CA GLN A 12 -0.71 6.07 -0.58
C GLN A 12 0.70 5.83 -1.12
N LEU A 13 0.96 4.61 -1.58
CA LEU A 13 2.17 4.18 -2.27
C LEU A 13 1.79 3.73 -3.68
N ARG A 14 2.51 4.21 -4.70
CA ARG A 14 2.28 3.82 -6.10
C ARG A 14 3.35 2.87 -6.59
N LEU A 15 2.91 1.79 -7.24
CA LEU A 15 3.75 0.70 -7.70
C LEU A 15 3.19 0.07 -8.98
N PRO A 16 4.05 -0.57 -9.81
CA PRO A 16 3.59 -1.44 -10.87
C PRO A 16 2.68 -2.54 -10.32
N CYS A 17 1.57 -2.81 -11.00
CA CYS A 17 0.61 -3.81 -10.53
C CYS A 17 1.17 -5.24 -10.49
N GLU A 18 2.11 -5.56 -11.37
CA GLU A 18 2.84 -6.82 -11.35
C GLU A 18 3.58 -7.02 -10.02
N THR A 19 4.27 -5.99 -9.54
CA THR A 19 4.97 -6.02 -8.25
C THR A 19 3.99 -6.14 -7.10
N VAL A 20 2.89 -5.40 -7.12
CA VAL A 20 1.88 -5.48 -6.04
C VAL A 20 1.20 -6.85 -6.03
N ALA A 21 0.96 -7.46 -7.19
CA ALA A 21 0.35 -8.78 -7.31
C ALA A 21 1.23 -9.86 -6.69
N GLU A 22 2.56 -9.81 -6.88
CA GLU A 22 3.52 -10.75 -6.30
C GLU A 22 3.45 -10.78 -4.76
N PHE A 23 3.27 -9.61 -4.13
CA PHE A 23 3.24 -9.50 -2.67
C PHE A 23 1.83 -9.40 -2.09
N ARG A 24 0.78 -9.49 -2.92
CA ARG A 24 -0.59 -9.13 -2.52
C ARG A 24 -1.10 -9.92 -1.32
N GLU A 25 -0.88 -11.23 -1.29
CA GLU A 25 -1.30 -12.06 -0.15
C GLU A 25 -0.55 -11.67 1.12
N SER A 26 0.79 -11.65 1.06
CA SER A 26 1.63 -11.24 2.20
C SER A 26 1.29 -9.85 2.73
N LEU A 27 0.95 -8.92 1.84
CA LEU A 27 0.58 -7.56 2.17
C LEU A 27 -0.76 -7.50 2.91
N ASN A 28 -1.77 -8.24 2.45
CA ASN A 28 -3.08 -8.29 3.11
C ASN A 28 -3.07 -9.08 4.43
N GLU A 29 -2.15 -10.02 4.59
CA GLU A 29 -1.99 -10.79 5.84
C GLU A 29 -1.23 -10.00 6.91
N GLN A 30 -0.25 -9.19 6.52
CA GLN A 30 0.66 -8.52 7.46
C GLN A 30 0.26 -7.07 7.78
N PHE A 31 -0.51 -6.41 6.91
CA PHE A 31 -0.78 -4.98 7.01
C PHE A 31 -2.26 -4.66 6.80
N VAL A 32 -2.73 -3.61 7.45
CA VAL A 32 -4.11 -3.11 7.27
C VAL A 32 -4.10 -2.08 6.15
N ILE A 33 -4.15 -2.58 4.92
CA ILE A 33 -4.05 -1.78 3.71
C ILE A 33 -5.14 -2.14 2.70
N THR A 34 -5.45 -1.20 1.82
CA THR A 34 -6.34 -1.37 0.68
C THR A 34 -5.53 -1.22 -0.61
N VAL A 35 -5.60 -2.21 -1.50
CA VAL A 35 -4.96 -2.15 -2.81
C VAL A 35 -6.02 -1.76 -3.86
N VAL A 36 -5.73 -0.69 -4.60
CA VAL A 36 -6.57 -0.18 -5.69
C VAL A 36 -5.80 -0.23 -6.99
N THR A 37 -6.31 -0.97 -7.97
CA THR A 37 -5.87 -0.97 -9.36
C THR A 37 -6.53 0.19 -10.12
N GLY A 38 -5.73 0.97 -10.85
CA GLY A 38 -6.23 2.00 -11.78
C GLY A 38 -5.38 2.06 -13.06
N ASP A 39 -5.72 3.00 -13.94
CA ASP A 39 -5.10 3.11 -15.26
C ASP A 39 -3.59 3.41 -15.20
N ASP A 40 -3.15 4.14 -14.16
CA ASP A 40 -1.74 4.49 -13.93
C ASP A 40 -0.98 3.46 -13.04
N GLY A 41 -1.54 2.27 -12.84
CA GLY A 41 -0.96 1.21 -12.02
C GLY A 41 -1.66 1.01 -10.67
N CYS A 42 -0.94 0.41 -9.72
CA CYS A 42 -1.50 -0.03 -8.45
C CYS A 42 -1.16 0.94 -7.33
N ARG A 43 -2.13 1.17 -6.46
CA ARG A 43 -2.00 2.04 -5.29
C ARG A 43 -2.28 1.22 -4.04
N ILE A 44 -1.36 1.29 -3.10
CA ILE A 44 -1.55 0.75 -1.76
C ILE A 44 -1.94 1.91 -0.87
N ILE A 45 -3.08 1.84 -0.22
CA ILE A 45 -3.64 2.89 0.63
C ILE A 45 -3.71 2.36 2.06
N GLY A 46 -3.24 3.15 3.02
CA GLY A 46 -3.24 2.78 4.43
C GLY A 46 -2.90 3.98 5.31
N SER A 47 -2.80 3.78 6.62
CA SER A 47 -2.28 4.83 7.52
C SER A 47 -0.79 5.13 7.20
N PRO A 48 -0.22 6.26 7.65
CA PRO A 48 1.16 6.60 7.33
C PRO A 48 2.14 5.56 7.88
N VAL A 49 1.86 5.02 9.08
CA VAL A 49 2.66 3.99 9.74
C VAL A 49 2.59 2.65 9.00
N GLU A 50 1.40 2.28 8.49
CA GLU A 50 1.24 1.08 7.66
C GLU A 50 2.01 1.22 6.35
N ILE A 51 1.89 2.37 5.67
CA ILE A 51 2.59 2.62 4.40
C ILE A 51 4.12 2.64 4.58
N GLU A 52 4.65 3.21 5.66
CA GLU A 52 6.07 3.14 5.96
C GLU A 52 6.54 1.69 6.18
N SER A 53 5.74 0.90 6.88
CA SER A 53 6.02 -0.52 7.13
C SER A 53 5.99 -1.35 5.85
N VAL A 54 5.02 -1.10 4.97
CA VAL A 54 4.92 -1.70 3.63
C VAL A 54 6.13 -1.31 2.79
N ASN A 55 6.50 -0.03 2.76
CA ASN A 55 7.67 0.42 2.01
C ASN A 55 8.95 -0.30 2.48
N ARG A 56 9.17 -0.38 3.80
CA ARG A 56 10.30 -1.13 4.36
C ARG A 56 10.24 -2.63 4.02
N PHE A 57 9.06 -3.23 4.04
CA PHE A 57 8.86 -4.63 3.67
C PHE A 57 9.25 -4.90 2.21
N LEU A 58 8.86 -4.01 1.31
CA LEU A 58 9.14 -4.08 -0.12
C LEU A 58 10.62 -3.80 -0.44
N THR A 59 11.19 -2.76 0.18
CA THR A 59 12.62 -2.41 0.03
C THR A 59 13.53 -3.58 0.42
N ARG A 60 13.20 -4.29 1.51
CA ARG A 60 13.96 -5.49 1.94
C ARG A 60 13.93 -6.64 0.93
N ARG A 61 12.97 -6.63 0.00
CA ARG A 61 12.82 -7.62 -1.08
C ARG A 61 13.32 -7.09 -2.43
N GLY A 62 13.97 -5.93 -2.45
CA GLY A 62 14.55 -5.33 -3.66
C GLY A 62 13.57 -4.50 -4.49
N VAL A 63 12.35 -4.25 -3.99
CA VAL A 63 11.37 -3.40 -4.65
C VAL A 63 11.63 -1.95 -4.28
N LEU A 64 11.95 -1.11 -5.26
CA LEU A 64 12.07 0.33 -5.09
C LEU A 64 10.69 0.97 -5.31
N THR A 65 10.27 1.79 -4.34
CA THR A 65 9.01 2.55 -4.40
C THR A 65 9.32 4.01 -4.71
N GLN A 66 8.51 4.67 -5.54
CA GLN A 66 8.67 6.09 -5.90
C GLN A 66 7.72 7.02 -5.15
#